data_AF-A0A152A6H8-F1
#
_entry.id   AF-A0A152A6H8-F1
#
_cell.length_a   1.000
_cell.length_b   1.000
_cell.length_c   1.000
_cell.angle_alpha   90.00
_cell.angle_beta   90.00
_cell.angle_gamma   90.00
#
_symmetry.space_group_name_H-M   'P 1'
#
loop_
_entity.id
_entity.type
_entity.pdbx_description
1 polymer ?
#
loop_
_entity_poly.entity_id
_entity_poly.type
_entity_poly.pdbx_seq_one_letter_code
_entity_poly.pdbx_strand_id
1 'polypeptide(L)'
;MMILDNKPLMEQDDYNGNSTLFAPHRTKSILDGDTFTPLTANEFVQVYETSLSNRPKKKFVYLFPIWLEEKLRGFDDPIIRVCQKFTGKYSYYFSLIITSMVAIEIAFIAPFVLFILGQDPLATEFTYLGLLLALLSQVPKRFLWRFRPFMVRRAIIRKKDNTSSFPSRAVTCSVVYSYAICWTAYYYQQQAAEAEFGSSASVSQVQWWMPFLFIIMIALSSFARINLGVHYPSDCVGGVIQGTMVCLIGTSFRAIDVVGCRSCWNDSCYATTLSQTLSFSNLGRLNYVMFAILLALCIIIPIVSTMKPVDFWSKCDRVYGMLFPAVCFQLLFLCPKSYDISASLPHPPSPSWYSFMFSLSIALIAIILGGRIKVKYSLITFWGLFLTLTICLFSWRLALV
;
A
#
# COMPACT_ATOMS: atom_id res chain seq x y z
N MET A 1 4.24 -31.29 -42.14
CA MET A 1 3.53 -30.80 -40.93
C MET A 1 4.55 -30.03 -40.10
N MET A 2 4.67 -28.73 -40.33
CA MET A 2 5.66 -27.87 -39.68
C MET A 2 5.15 -27.48 -38.30
N ILE A 3 5.84 -27.96 -37.26
CA ILE A 3 5.66 -27.49 -35.89
C ILE A 3 6.41 -26.15 -35.82
N LEU A 4 5.66 -25.05 -35.96
CA LEU A 4 6.16 -23.71 -35.70
C LEU A 4 6.37 -23.56 -34.19
N ASP A 5 7.64 -23.59 -33.82
CA ASP A 5 8.16 -23.39 -32.47
C ASP A 5 7.94 -21.92 -32.06
N ASN A 6 6.72 -21.63 -31.59
CA ASN A 6 6.35 -20.34 -31.01
C ASN A 6 7.05 -20.17 -29.66
N LYS A 7 8.34 -19.80 -29.71
CA LYS A 7 9.03 -19.28 -28.54
C LYS A 7 8.31 -17.99 -28.11
N PRO A 8 7.77 -17.90 -26.88
CA PRO A 8 7.27 -16.64 -26.39
C PRO A 8 8.45 -15.66 -26.33
N LEU A 9 8.35 -14.56 -27.08
CA LEU A 9 9.16 -13.35 -26.89
C LEU A 9 8.95 -12.88 -25.45
N MET A 10 9.71 -13.43 -24.51
CA MET A 10 9.93 -12.80 -23.22
C MET A 10 10.76 -11.57 -23.52
N GLU A 11 10.06 -10.45 -23.59
CA GLU A 11 10.60 -9.10 -23.49
C GLU A 11 11.45 -9.05 -22.22
N GLN A 12 12.76 -9.20 -22.41
CA GLN A 12 13.77 -9.05 -21.39
C GLN A 12 13.83 -7.55 -21.13
N ASP A 13 12.95 -7.06 -20.27
CA ASP A 13 13.08 -5.75 -19.65
C ASP A 13 14.47 -5.75 -18.99
N ASP A 14 15.45 -5.12 -19.66
CA ASP A 14 16.77 -4.80 -19.13
C ASP A 14 16.61 -3.76 -18.01
N TYR A 15 15.94 -4.18 -16.95
CA TYR A 15 15.96 -3.53 -15.66
C TYR A 15 17.26 -3.96 -14.99
N ASN A 16 18.37 -3.35 -15.43
CA ASN A 16 19.64 -3.41 -14.74
C ASN A 16 19.49 -2.75 -13.37
N GLY A 17 19.06 -3.55 -12.39
CA GLY A 17 18.79 -3.17 -10.99
C GLY A 17 20.05 -2.87 -10.18
N ASN A 18 21.10 -2.31 -10.79
CA ASN A 18 22.19 -1.69 -10.06
C ASN A 18 21.75 -0.29 -9.62
N SER A 19 20.84 -0.23 -8.63
CA SER A 19 20.62 0.97 -7.85
C SER A 19 21.83 1.16 -6.94
N THR A 20 22.93 1.68 -7.48
CA THR A 20 24.02 2.23 -6.68
C THR A 20 23.46 3.46 -5.98
N LEU A 21 23.09 3.30 -4.71
CA LEU A 21 22.55 4.36 -3.86
C LEU A 21 23.52 5.55 -3.68
N PHE A 22 24.75 5.44 -4.21
CA PHE A 22 25.85 6.40 -4.06
C PHE A 22 26.66 6.64 -5.35
N ALA A 23 26.11 6.43 -6.55
CA ALA A 23 26.82 6.90 -7.75
C ALA A 23 26.89 8.44 -7.72
N PRO A 24 28.09 9.06 -7.76
CA PRO A 24 28.20 10.50 -7.86
C PRO A 24 27.55 10.95 -9.17
N HIS A 25 26.44 11.69 -9.05
CA HIS A 25 25.73 12.31 -10.17
C HIS A 25 26.64 13.33 -10.87
N ARG A 26 27.53 12.86 -11.75
CA ARG A 26 28.14 13.69 -12.79
C ARG A 26 27.33 13.46 -14.07
N THR A 27 26.12 14.00 -14.09
CA THR A 27 25.34 14.15 -15.32
C THR A 27 26.10 15.11 -16.23
N LYS A 28 26.87 14.58 -17.18
CA LYS A 28 27.25 15.35 -18.37
C LYS A 28 25.94 15.76 -19.04
N SER A 29 25.67 17.07 -19.01
CA SER A 29 24.48 17.70 -19.57
C SER A 29 24.47 17.53 -21.09
N ILE A 30 23.70 16.58 -21.60
CA ILE A 30 23.16 16.65 -22.97
C ILE A 30 21.98 17.65 -22.95
N LEU A 31 22.24 18.84 -22.40
CA LEU A 31 21.25 19.87 -22.01
C LEU A 31 21.82 21.29 -22.23
N ASP A 32 22.61 21.50 -23.28
CA ASP A 32 22.97 22.86 -23.73
C ASP A 32 21.90 23.48 -24.64
N GLY A 33 20.78 22.77 -24.87
CA GLY A 33 19.56 23.33 -25.45
C GLY A 33 18.61 23.76 -24.34
N ASP A 34 18.22 25.03 -24.36
CA ASP A 34 17.41 25.79 -23.41
C ASP A 34 16.21 25.03 -22.77
N THR A 35 16.50 24.16 -21.79
CA THR A 35 15.53 23.23 -21.15
C THR A 35 14.38 23.91 -20.39
N PHE A 36 14.38 25.23 -20.33
CA PHE A 36 13.43 26.03 -19.58
C PHE A 36 12.34 26.66 -20.44
N THR A 37 12.45 26.57 -21.78
CA THR A 37 11.40 27.05 -22.66
C THR A 37 10.25 26.02 -22.71
N PRO A 38 9.02 26.40 -22.32
CA PRO A 38 7.88 25.49 -22.40
C PRO A 38 7.61 25.14 -23.86
N LEU A 39 7.45 23.84 -24.16
CA LEU A 39 7.10 23.38 -25.50
C LEU A 39 5.84 24.09 -26.01
N THR A 40 5.88 24.53 -27.27
CA THR A 40 4.68 24.98 -27.99
C THR A 40 3.66 23.83 -28.07
N ALA A 41 2.39 24.14 -28.35
CA ALA A 41 1.35 23.11 -28.47
C ALA A 41 1.71 22.06 -29.54
N ASN A 42 2.23 22.49 -30.68
CA ASN A 42 2.61 21.61 -31.78
C ASN A 42 3.82 20.71 -31.42
N GLU A 43 4.85 21.27 -30.79
CA GLU A 43 6.00 20.48 -30.32
C GLU A 43 5.59 19.47 -29.25
N PHE A 44 4.64 19.82 -28.37
CA PHE A 44 4.11 18.91 -27.39
C PHE A 44 3.43 17.70 -28.04
N VAL A 45 2.57 17.92 -29.03
CA VAL A 45 1.91 16.84 -29.78
C VAL A 45 2.95 15.94 -30.44
N GLN A 46 3.96 16.53 -31.10
CA GLN A 46 5.02 15.76 -31.76
C GLN A 46 5.84 14.91 -30.76
N VAL A 47 6.22 15.48 -29.61
CA VAL A 47 6.94 14.77 -28.55
C VAL A 47 6.06 13.66 -27.95
N TYR A 48 4.76 13.92 -27.77
CA TYR A 48 3.80 12.95 -27.26
C TYR A 48 3.63 11.76 -28.22
N GLU A 49 3.43 12.02 -29.51
CA GLU A 49 3.29 10.99 -30.55
C GLU A 49 4.57 10.15 -30.70
N THR A 50 5.74 10.80 -30.68
CA THR A 50 7.05 10.10 -30.70
C THR A 50 7.22 9.22 -29.46
N SER A 51 6.77 9.70 -28.29
CA SER A 51 6.80 8.91 -27.05
C SER A 51 5.78 7.76 -27.07
N LEU A 52 4.73 7.89 -27.88
CA LEU A 52 3.68 6.90 -28.05
C LEU A 52 4.11 5.76 -28.98
N SER A 53 4.80 6.07 -30.08
CA SER A 53 5.30 5.06 -31.03
C SER A 53 6.28 4.08 -30.38
N ASN A 54 7.02 4.54 -29.36
CA ASN A 54 8.02 3.75 -28.65
C ASN A 54 7.43 2.81 -27.57
N ARG A 55 6.10 2.72 -27.44
CA ARG A 55 5.47 1.91 -26.38
C ARG A 55 5.05 0.52 -26.86
N PRO A 56 5.16 -0.50 -26.00
CA PRO A 56 4.54 -1.79 -26.24
C PRO A 56 3.01 -1.61 -26.27
N LYS A 57 2.41 -1.94 -27.41
CA LYS A 57 0.95 -1.86 -27.64
C LYS A 57 0.23 -2.96 -26.86
N LYS A 58 0.02 -2.76 -25.55
CA LYS A 58 -0.77 -3.67 -24.71
C LYS A 58 -2.27 -3.39 -24.91
N LYS A 59 -3.05 -4.43 -25.24
CA LYS A 59 -4.48 -4.35 -25.60
C LYS A 59 -5.38 -3.66 -24.56
N PHE A 60 -4.99 -3.68 -23.27
CA PHE A 60 -5.82 -3.19 -22.16
C PHE A 60 -5.35 -1.84 -21.58
N VAL A 61 -4.39 -1.18 -22.20
CA VAL A 61 -3.86 0.10 -21.71
C VAL A 61 -4.50 1.24 -22.50
N TYR A 62 -5.38 2.00 -21.85
CA TYR A 62 -5.98 3.21 -22.38
C TYR A 62 -5.04 4.39 -22.16
N LEU A 63 -4.82 5.15 -23.22
CA LEU A 63 -4.01 6.38 -23.13
C LEU A 63 -4.83 7.47 -22.47
N PHE A 64 -4.16 8.29 -21.68
CA PHE A 64 -4.76 9.49 -21.12
C PHE A 64 -5.17 10.43 -22.26
N PRO A 65 -6.44 10.88 -22.34
CA PRO A 65 -6.93 11.67 -23.47
C PRO A 65 -6.15 12.98 -23.63
N ILE A 66 -5.73 13.30 -24.86
CA ILE A 66 -4.92 14.49 -25.17
C ILE A 66 -5.68 15.77 -24.80
N TRP A 67 -6.96 15.86 -25.15
CA TRP A 67 -7.81 17.02 -24.80
C TRP A 67 -7.85 17.29 -23.29
N LEU A 68 -7.80 16.23 -22.47
CA LEU A 68 -7.81 16.35 -21.03
C LEU A 68 -6.43 16.80 -20.52
N GLU A 69 -5.35 16.30 -21.12
CA GLU A 69 -3.97 16.74 -20.84
C GLU A 69 -3.77 18.23 -21.13
N GLU A 70 -4.30 18.72 -22.27
CA GLU A 70 -4.26 20.14 -22.65
C GLU A 70 -5.04 21.00 -21.66
N LYS A 71 -6.25 20.57 -21.27
CA LYS A 71 -7.06 21.28 -20.28
C LYS A 71 -6.38 21.35 -18.91
N LEU A 72 -5.76 20.26 -18.47
CA LEU A 72 -5.04 20.18 -17.20
C LEU A 72 -3.72 20.96 -17.20
N ARG A 73 -3.15 21.25 -18.38
CA ARG A 73 -1.88 21.99 -18.51
C ARG A 73 -1.91 23.36 -17.83
N GLY A 74 -3.01 24.10 -17.97
CA GLY A 74 -3.18 25.41 -17.34
C GLY A 74 -3.12 25.36 -15.81
N PHE A 75 -3.54 24.23 -15.21
CA PHE A 75 -3.44 23.99 -13.78
C PHE A 75 -2.07 23.43 -13.38
N ASP A 76 -1.54 22.48 -14.15
CA ASP A 76 -0.33 21.72 -13.79
C ASP A 76 0.96 22.55 -13.93
N ASP A 77 1.14 23.27 -15.06
CA ASP A 77 2.41 23.91 -15.40
C ASP A 77 2.82 25.06 -14.46
N PRO A 78 1.91 25.95 -14.00
CA PRO A 78 2.26 26.98 -13.01
C PRO A 78 2.77 26.39 -11.70
N ILE A 79 2.11 25.36 -11.18
CA ILE A 79 2.47 24.72 -9.91
C ILE A 79 3.80 23.96 -10.05
N ILE A 80 4.02 23.25 -11.15
CA ILE A 80 5.31 22.60 -11.43
C ILE A 80 6.44 23.62 -11.42
N ARG A 81 6.27 24.77 -12.11
CA ARG A 81 7.26 25.84 -12.14
C ARG A 81 7.57 26.38 -10.74
N VAL A 82 6.54 26.63 -9.93
CA VAL A 82 6.72 27.11 -8.54
C VAL A 82 7.45 26.07 -7.70
N CYS A 83 7.01 24.82 -7.71
CA CYS A 83 7.64 23.75 -6.92
C CYS A 83 9.09 23.50 -7.35
N GLN A 84 9.40 23.60 -8.64
CA GLN A 84 10.75 23.33 -9.15
C GLN A 84 11.70 24.53 -9.16
N LYS A 85 11.21 25.76 -8.91
CA LYS A 85 12.00 27.00 -8.89
C LYS A 85 13.18 26.94 -7.93
N PHE A 86 13.01 26.30 -6.77
CA PHE A 86 14.03 26.23 -5.71
C PHE A 86 14.56 24.80 -5.50
N THR A 87 14.77 24.06 -6.59
CA THR A 87 15.27 22.67 -6.55
C THR A 87 16.78 22.59 -6.24
N GLY A 88 17.15 22.79 -4.97
CA GLY A 88 18.49 22.54 -4.43
C GLY A 88 18.72 21.11 -3.91
N LYS A 89 19.95 20.80 -3.47
CA LYS A 89 20.31 19.51 -2.85
C LYS A 89 19.42 19.19 -1.64
N TYR A 90 19.17 20.16 -0.77
CA TYR A 90 18.33 20.00 0.42
C TYR A 90 16.88 19.67 0.07
N SER A 91 16.30 20.38 -0.91
CA SER A 91 14.93 20.12 -1.40
C SER A 91 14.79 18.71 -2.00
N TYR A 92 15.82 18.22 -2.70
CA TYR A 92 15.87 16.85 -3.20
C TYR A 92 15.81 15.82 -2.07
N TYR A 93 16.71 15.92 -1.07
CA TYR A 93 16.72 14.98 0.06
C TYR A 93 15.45 15.07 0.90
N PHE A 94 14.94 16.28 1.13
CA PHE A 94 13.65 16.48 1.78
C PHE A 94 12.52 15.74 1.05
N SER A 95 12.46 15.86 -0.28
CA SER A 95 11.48 15.16 -1.10
C SER A 95 11.62 13.63 -1.03
N LEU A 96 12.85 13.12 -0.92
CA LEU A 96 13.10 11.69 -0.73
C LEU A 96 12.64 11.21 0.65
N ILE A 97 12.93 11.96 1.72
CA ILE A 97 12.49 11.64 3.08
C ILE A 97 10.97 11.60 3.13
N ILE A 98 10.28 12.63 2.66
CA ILE A 98 8.81 12.66 2.61
C ILE A 98 8.27 11.47 1.80
N THR A 99 8.86 11.18 0.62
CA THR A 99 8.46 10.02 -0.19
C THR A 99 8.65 8.69 0.56
N SER A 100 9.69 8.56 1.39
CA SER A 100 9.93 7.36 2.20
C SER A 100 8.94 7.21 3.36
N MET A 101 8.51 8.33 3.96
CA MET A 101 7.50 8.32 5.04
C MET A 101 6.11 7.93 4.53
N VAL A 102 5.83 8.11 3.24
CA VAL A 102 4.57 7.69 2.59
C VAL A 102 4.77 6.47 1.68
N ALA A 103 5.81 5.68 1.94
CA ALA A 103 6.07 4.44 1.22
C ALA A 103 4.94 3.42 1.49
N ILE A 104 4.50 2.71 0.44
CA ILE A 104 3.36 1.77 0.55
C ILE A 104 3.71 0.55 1.41
N GLU A 105 4.98 0.23 1.53
CA GLU A 105 5.51 -0.87 2.35
C GLU A 105 5.12 -0.72 3.82
N ILE A 106 4.96 0.53 4.32
CA ILE A 106 4.49 0.80 5.68
C ILE A 106 3.08 0.21 5.89
N ALA A 107 2.19 0.34 4.92
CA ALA A 107 0.83 -0.22 4.97
C ALA A 107 0.82 -1.74 5.07
N PHE A 108 1.82 -2.42 4.51
CA PHE A 108 1.90 -3.89 4.53
C PHE A 108 2.38 -4.43 5.88
N ILE A 109 3.19 -3.64 6.58
CA ILE A 109 3.85 -4.04 7.82
C ILE A 109 3.04 -3.64 9.04
N ALA A 110 2.39 -2.48 9.01
CA ALA A 110 1.69 -1.92 10.15
C ALA A 110 0.68 -2.90 10.79
N PRO A 111 -0.11 -3.69 10.04
CA PRO A 111 -0.98 -4.70 10.63
C PRO A 111 -0.23 -5.72 11.51
N PHE A 112 0.92 -6.23 11.05
CA PHE A 112 1.71 -7.21 11.80
C PHE A 112 2.26 -6.64 13.09
N VAL A 113 2.80 -5.41 13.01
CA VAL A 113 3.30 -4.71 14.19
C VAL A 113 2.17 -4.54 15.20
N LEU A 114 1.00 -4.08 14.75
CA LEU A 114 -0.15 -3.87 15.62
C LEU A 114 -0.67 -5.19 16.24
N PHE A 115 -0.80 -6.28 15.48
CA PHE A 115 -1.21 -7.58 16.05
C PHE A 115 -0.17 -8.13 17.06
N ILE A 116 1.13 -8.01 16.77
CA ILE A 116 2.20 -8.45 17.68
C ILE A 116 2.18 -7.64 18.99
N LEU A 117 1.88 -6.34 18.91
CA LEU A 117 1.73 -5.45 20.07
C LEU A 117 0.37 -5.59 20.78
N GLY A 118 -0.52 -6.46 20.29
CA GLY A 118 -1.84 -6.68 20.85
C GLY A 118 -2.86 -5.59 20.60
N GLN A 119 -2.61 -4.72 19.62
CA GLN A 119 -3.54 -3.70 19.15
C GLN A 119 -4.46 -4.26 18.06
N ASP A 120 -5.12 -5.38 18.34
CA ASP A 120 -5.87 -6.17 17.37
C ASP A 120 -7.01 -5.41 16.64
N PRO A 121 -7.75 -4.48 17.29
CA PRO A 121 -8.77 -3.67 16.61
C PRO A 121 -8.18 -2.72 15.55
N LEU A 122 -7.04 -2.09 15.89
CA LEU A 122 -6.31 -1.22 14.97
C LEU A 122 -5.66 -2.02 13.85
N ALA A 123 -5.06 -3.16 14.17
CA ALA A 123 -4.43 -4.06 13.20
C ALA A 123 -5.44 -4.52 12.14
N THR A 124 -6.66 -4.83 12.56
CA THR A 124 -7.78 -5.20 11.70
C THR A 124 -8.12 -4.07 10.71
N GLU A 125 -8.37 -2.84 11.20
CA GLU A 125 -8.63 -1.68 10.33
C GLU A 125 -7.48 -1.46 9.34
N PHE A 126 -6.23 -1.47 9.82
CA PHE A 126 -5.06 -1.26 8.99
C PHE A 126 -4.87 -2.37 7.95
N THR A 127 -5.32 -3.60 8.24
CA THR A 127 -5.30 -4.71 7.27
C THR A 127 -6.23 -4.40 6.10
N TYR A 128 -7.47 -3.99 6.37
CA TYR A 128 -8.42 -3.62 5.32
C TYR A 128 -7.98 -2.40 4.52
N LEU A 129 -7.49 -1.35 5.20
CA LEU A 129 -6.92 -0.18 4.54
C LEU A 129 -5.72 -0.56 3.67
N GLY A 130 -4.80 -1.39 4.17
CA GLY A 130 -3.62 -1.85 3.45
C GLY A 130 -3.96 -2.68 2.21
N LEU A 131 -4.94 -3.59 2.32
CA LEU A 131 -5.43 -4.40 1.21
C LEU A 131 -6.06 -3.52 0.13
N LEU A 132 -6.97 -2.62 0.51
CA LEU A 132 -7.64 -1.73 -0.47
C LEU A 132 -6.65 -0.74 -1.08
N LEU A 133 -5.71 -0.20 -0.31
CA LEU A 133 -4.64 0.64 -0.82
C LEU A 133 -3.79 -0.09 -1.85
N ALA A 134 -3.42 -1.34 -1.57
CA ALA A 134 -2.66 -2.18 -2.51
C ALA A 134 -3.41 -2.41 -3.82
N LEU A 135 -4.70 -2.72 -3.74
CA LEU A 135 -5.52 -3.03 -4.91
C LEU A 135 -5.82 -1.79 -5.73
N LEU A 136 -6.46 -0.80 -5.10
CA LEU A 136 -6.93 0.39 -5.79
C LEU A 136 -5.76 1.24 -6.30
N SER A 137 -4.57 1.19 -5.71
CA SER A 137 -3.39 1.94 -6.23
C SER A 137 -2.74 1.33 -7.47
N GLN A 138 -3.03 0.08 -7.81
CA GLN A 138 -2.54 -0.54 -9.04
C GLN A 138 -3.54 -0.41 -10.18
N VAL A 139 -4.84 -0.51 -9.88
CA VAL A 139 -5.89 -0.61 -10.90
C VAL A 139 -5.85 0.55 -11.90
N PRO A 140 -5.95 1.84 -11.48
CA PRO A 140 -5.93 2.95 -12.42
C PRO A 140 -4.61 3.06 -13.18
N LYS A 141 -3.45 2.83 -12.54
CA LYS A 141 -2.13 2.96 -13.18
C LYS A 141 -1.89 1.97 -14.31
N ARG A 142 -2.57 0.82 -14.26
CA ARG A 142 -2.43 -0.25 -15.23
C ARG A 142 -3.36 -0.07 -16.42
N PHE A 143 -4.56 0.44 -16.20
CA PHE A 143 -5.55 0.68 -17.26
C PHE A 143 -5.41 2.06 -17.90
N LEU A 144 -5.01 3.08 -17.14
CA LEU A 144 -4.85 4.44 -17.62
C LEU A 144 -3.38 4.83 -17.65
N TRP A 145 -2.85 5.01 -18.85
CA TRP A 145 -1.49 5.44 -19.06
C TRP A 145 -1.40 6.94 -19.27
N ARG A 146 -0.80 7.63 -18.31
CA ARG A 146 -0.37 9.02 -18.43
C ARG A 146 1.15 9.10 -18.39
N PHE A 147 1.75 9.80 -19.35
CA PHE A 147 3.19 10.07 -19.35
C PHE A 147 3.56 10.90 -18.12
N ARG A 148 4.78 10.75 -17.60
CA ARG A 148 5.25 11.61 -16.51
C ARG A 148 5.69 12.97 -17.06
N PRO A 149 5.65 14.05 -16.24
CA PRO A 149 6.05 15.39 -16.67
C PRO A 149 7.42 15.41 -17.38
N PHE A 150 8.36 14.66 -16.83
CA PHE A 150 9.73 14.61 -17.33
C PHE A 150 9.87 13.89 -18.69
N MET A 151 8.97 12.96 -19.01
CA MET A 151 9.01 12.20 -20.28
C MET A 151 8.65 13.07 -21.48
N VAL A 152 7.82 14.08 -21.24
CA VAL A 152 7.35 15.04 -22.25
C VAL A 152 7.96 16.43 -22.05
N ARG A 153 9.11 16.50 -21.36
CA ARG A 153 9.87 17.74 -21.10
C ARG A 153 9.06 18.88 -20.47
N ARG A 154 8.05 18.56 -19.64
CA ARG A 154 7.26 19.55 -18.87
C ARG A 154 7.82 19.82 -17.47
N ALA A 155 8.79 19.02 -17.02
CA ALA A 155 9.47 19.21 -15.74
C ALA A 155 10.92 18.72 -15.81
N ILE A 156 11.76 19.23 -14.89
CA ILE A 156 13.16 18.79 -14.76
C ILE A 156 13.20 17.38 -14.15
N ILE A 157 13.94 16.47 -14.79
CA ILE A 157 14.13 15.10 -14.32
C ILE A 157 15.06 15.10 -13.10
N ARG A 158 14.56 14.71 -11.93
CA ARG A 158 15.41 14.41 -10.75
C ARG A 158 15.42 12.92 -10.40
N LYS A 159 14.35 12.20 -10.71
CA LYS A 159 14.24 10.75 -10.54
C LYS A 159 13.59 10.13 -11.77
N LYS A 160 14.23 9.10 -12.32
CA LYS A 160 13.68 8.33 -13.45
C LYS A 160 12.74 7.25 -12.94
N ASP A 161 11.52 7.24 -13.45
CA ASP A 161 10.52 6.20 -13.21
C ASP A 161 9.68 6.06 -14.48
N ASN A 162 9.72 4.91 -15.14
CA ASN A 162 9.10 4.74 -16.46
C ASN A 162 7.63 4.29 -16.42
N THR A 163 7.01 4.27 -15.24
CA THR A 163 5.60 3.86 -15.07
C THR A 163 4.61 5.02 -15.29
N SER A 164 3.31 4.69 -15.42
CA SER A 164 2.23 5.69 -15.51
C SER A 164 2.26 6.65 -14.33
N SER A 165 2.10 7.95 -14.61
CA SER A 165 2.08 9.01 -13.60
C SER A 165 0.77 8.99 -12.80
N PHE A 166 -0.37 8.70 -13.43
CA PHE A 166 -1.68 8.88 -12.82
C PHE A 166 -2.21 7.60 -12.16
N PRO A 167 -2.79 7.67 -10.94
CA PRO A 167 -2.69 8.75 -9.95
C PRO A 167 -1.39 8.65 -9.13
N SER A 168 -1.13 9.65 -8.28
CA SER A 168 0.04 9.65 -7.40
C SER A 168 -0.14 8.72 -6.19
N ARG A 169 0.48 7.54 -6.22
CA ARG A 169 0.43 6.56 -5.11
C ARG A 169 0.90 7.15 -3.78
N ALA A 170 1.94 7.98 -3.78
CA ALA A 170 2.48 8.57 -2.55
C ALA A 170 1.46 9.48 -1.86
N VAL A 171 0.68 10.23 -2.65
CA VAL A 171 -0.39 11.10 -2.13
C VAL A 171 -1.59 10.27 -1.68
N THR A 172 -1.92 9.19 -2.40
CA THR A 172 -2.91 8.21 -1.92
C THR A 172 -2.51 7.64 -0.56
N CYS A 173 -1.25 7.22 -0.39
CA CYS A 173 -0.73 6.72 0.89
C CYS A 173 -0.78 7.80 1.97
N SER A 174 -0.47 9.06 1.65
CA SER A 174 -0.51 10.14 2.64
C SER A 174 -1.92 10.34 3.20
N VAL A 175 -2.96 10.29 2.36
CA VAL A 175 -4.37 10.36 2.82
C VAL A 175 -4.72 9.17 3.71
N VAL A 176 -4.37 7.96 3.29
CA VAL A 176 -4.66 6.74 4.07
C VAL A 176 -3.91 6.75 5.40
N TYR A 177 -2.66 7.21 5.44
CA TYR A 177 -1.87 7.27 6.67
C TYR A 177 -2.36 8.38 7.60
N SER A 178 -2.75 9.54 7.09
CA SER A 178 -3.43 10.56 7.90
C SER A 178 -4.71 10.01 8.52
N TYR A 179 -5.53 9.30 7.73
CA TYR A 179 -6.73 8.64 8.25
C TYR A 179 -6.40 7.61 9.34
N ALA A 180 -5.41 6.74 9.09
CA ALA A 180 -4.99 5.71 10.02
C ALA A 180 -4.45 6.28 11.35
N ILE A 181 -3.70 7.39 11.30
CA ILE A 181 -3.25 8.13 12.48
C ILE A 181 -4.44 8.72 13.25
N CYS A 182 -5.37 9.40 12.56
CA CYS A 182 -6.57 9.95 13.20
C CYS A 182 -7.43 8.85 13.83
N TRP A 183 -7.57 7.71 13.16
CA TRP A 183 -8.29 6.53 13.64
C TRP A 183 -7.62 5.93 14.90
N THR A 184 -6.29 5.90 14.92
CA THR A 184 -5.51 5.44 16.08
C THR A 184 -5.68 6.36 17.28
N ALA A 185 -5.62 7.69 17.06
CA ALA A 185 -5.88 8.66 18.11
C ALA A 185 -7.31 8.56 18.66
N TYR A 186 -8.29 8.39 17.76
CA TYR A 186 -9.69 8.18 18.14
C TYR A 186 -9.88 6.94 19.02
N TYR A 187 -9.27 5.81 18.64
CA TYR A 187 -9.32 4.57 19.41
C TYR A 187 -8.84 4.75 20.85
N TYR A 188 -7.65 5.35 21.05
CA TYR A 188 -7.12 5.54 22.41
C TYR A 188 -7.90 6.58 23.22
N GLN A 189 -8.44 7.62 22.57
CA GLN A 189 -9.32 8.58 23.24
C GLN A 189 -10.60 7.90 23.74
N GLN A 190 -11.19 7.03 22.92
CA GLN A 190 -12.37 6.28 23.31
C GLN A 190 -12.07 5.34 24.50
N GLN A 191 -10.97 4.58 24.45
CA GLN A 191 -10.59 3.71 25.57
C GLN A 191 -10.36 4.49 26.88
N ALA A 192 -9.71 5.65 26.80
CA ALA A 192 -9.51 6.50 27.97
C ALA A 192 -10.84 7.01 28.55
N ALA A 193 -11.77 7.42 27.68
CA ALA A 193 -13.09 7.88 28.11
C ALA A 193 -13.94 6.76 28.71
N GLU A 194 -13.89 5.55 28.14
CA GLU A 194 -14.58 4.37 28.70
C GLU A 194 -14.03 3.97 30.06
N ALA A 195 -12.71 4.13 30.28
CA ALA A 195 -12.08 3.87 31.58
C ALA A 195 -12.51 4.89 32.67
N GLU A 196 -12.73 6.16 32.29
CA GLU A 196 -13.08 7.23 33.23
C GLU A 196 -14.59 7.31 33.50
N PHE A 197 -15.42 7.20 32.46
CA PHE A 197 -16.87 7.46 32.52
C PHE A 197 -17.74 6.21 32.27
N GLY A 198 -17.12 5.05 32.07
CA GLY A 198 -17.81 3.79 31.78
C GLY A 198 -18.21 3.64 30.31
N SER A 199 -18.86 2.52 29.99
CA SER A 199 -19.18 2.08 28.62
C SER A 199 -20.15 2.96 27.83
N SER A 200 -20.69 4.02 28.44
CA SER A 200 -21.61 4.98 27.79
C SER A 200 -20.90 6.25 27.29
N ALA A 201 -19.58 6.35 27.45
CA ALA A 201 -18.82 7.52 27.05
C ALA A 201 -18.69 7.60 25.51
N SER A 202 -19.48 8.47 24.87
CA SER A 202 -19.32 8.74 23.45
C SER A 202 -18.30 9.85 23.22
N VAL A 203 -17.10 9.51 22.75
CA VAL A 203 -16.16 10.49 22.19
C VAL A 203 -16.57 10.74 20.74
N SER A 204 -17.18 11.90 20.47
CA SER A 204 -17.59 12.31 19.12
C SER A 204 -16.81 13.51 18.59
N GLN A 205 -15.84 14.01 19.34
CA GLN A 205 -15.15 15.25 18.99
C GLN A 205 -13.98 14.99 18.04
N VAL A 206 -14.15 15.42 16.79
CA VAL A 206 -13.05 15.58 15.84
C VAL A 206 -12.08 16.60 16.43
N GLN A 207 -10.84 16.18 16.64
CA GLN A 207 -9.79 17.06 17.18
C GLN A 207 -9.36 18.08 16.12
N TRP A 208 -9.12 19.32 16.53
CA TRP A 208 -8.77 20.43 15.61
C TRP A 208 -7.52 20.15 14.76
N TRP A 209 -6.59 19.32 15.26
CA TRP A 209 -5.35 18.97 14.56
C TRP A 209 -5.57 17.94 13.44
N MET A 210 -6.67 17.18 13.45
CA MET A 210 -6.90 16.09 12.49
C MET A 210 -7.02 16.63 11.05
N PRO A 211 -7.85 17.65 10.73
CA PRO A 211 -7.89 18.23 9.39
C PRO A 211 -6.53 18.81 8.95
N PHE A 212 -5.79 19.41 9.89
CA PHE A 212 -4.48 19.98 9.62
C PHE A 212 -3.45 18.91 9.23
N LEU A 213 -3.49 17.73 9.87
CA LEU A 213 -2.66 16.59 9.50
C LEU A 213 -2.88 16.17 8.04
N PHE A 214 -4.14 16.06 7.59
CA PHE A 214 -4.45 15.75 6.19
C PHE A 214 -3.87 16.79 5.23
N ILE A 215 -4.11 18.07 5.51
CA ILE A 215 -3.63 19.18 4.66
C ILE A 215 -2.10 19.14 4.55
N ILE A 216 -1.39 19.02 5.68
CA ILE A 216 0.07 18.96 5.69
C ILE A 216 0.57 17.73 4.92
N MET A 217 0.05 16.55 5.20
CA MET A 217 0.54 15.31 4.58
C MET A 217 0.30 15.29 3.07
N ILE A 218 -0.85 15.79 2.61
CA ILE A 218 -1.16 15.96 1.19
C ILE A 218 -0.23 17.00 0.55
N ALA A 219 -0.05 18.17 1.18
CA ALA A 219 0.79 19.23 0.65
C ALA A 219 2.26 18.80 0.53
N LEU A 220 2.81 18.20 1.59
CA LEU A 220 4.19 17.72 1.63
C LEU A 220 4.44 16.60 0.61
N SER A 221 3.56 15.60 0.56
CA SER A 221 3.70 14.50 -0.39
C SER A 221 3.53 14.96 -1.83
N SER A 222 2.58 15.87 -2.12
CA SER A 222 2.40 16.45 -3.45
C SER A 222 3.62 17.26 -3.87
N PHE A 223 4.09 18.16 -3.00
CA PHE A 223 5.31 18.93 -3.23
C PHE A 223 6.50 18.01 -3.54
N ALA A 224 6.73 16.98 -2.73
CA ALA A 224 7.83 16.05 -2.92
C ALA A 224 7.79 15.36 -4.30
N ARG A 225 6.61 14.93 -4.75
CA ARG A 225 6.45 14.23 -6.04
C ARG A 225 6.57 15.18 -7.25
N ILE A 226 6.04 16.39 -7.14
CA ILE A 226 6.14 17.42 -8.19
C ILE A 226 7.57 17.93 -8.30
N ASN A 227 8.21 18.22 -7.16
CA ASN A 227 9.59 18.69 -7.08
C ASN A 227 10.58 17.69 -7.72
N LEU A 228 10.37 16.38 -7.50
CA LEU A 228 11.14 15.31 -8.14
C LEU A 228 10.88 15.15 -9.66
N GLY A 229 9.88 15.85 -10.21
CA GLY A 229 9.51 15.83 -11.64
C GLY A 229 8.75 14.57 -12.06
N VAL A 230 8.23 13.80 -11.10
CA VAL A 230 7.67 12.46 -11.37
C VAL A 230 6.15 12.43 -11.46
N HIS A 231 5.44 13.49 -11.05
CA HIS A 231 3.98 13.59 -11.09
C HIS A 231 3.50 15.01 -11.39
N TYR A 232 2.33 15.11 -12.00
CA TYR A 232 1.59 16.36 -12.14
C TYR A 232 0.80 16.70 -10.85
N PRO A 233 0.50 17.98 -10.61
CA PRO A 233 -0.46 18.40 -9.58
C PRO A 233 -1.82 17.69 -9.70
N SER A 234 -2.35 17.55 -10.91
CA SER A 234 -3.59 16.80 -11.16
C SER A 234 -3.48 15.30 -10.83
N ASP A 235 -2.30 14.68 -10.95
CA ASP A 235 -2.09 13.30 -10.47
C ASP A 235 -2.20 13.22 -8.94
N CYS A 236 -1.83 14.30 -8.24
CA CYS A 236 -1.92 14.39 -6.79
C CYS A 236 -3.37 14.56 -6.34
N VAL A 237 -4.17 15.37 -7.05
CA VAL A 237 -5.64 15.45 -6.83
C VAL A 237 -6.29 14.08 -7.03
N GLY A 238 -5.97 13.37 -8.13
CA GLY A 238 -6.42 11.99 -8.34
C GLY A 238 -5.96 11.05 -7.21
N GLY A 239 -4.75 11.25 -6.69
CA GLY A 239 -4.23 10.54 -5.54
C GLY A 239 -5.05 10.76 -4.27
N VAL A 240 -5.50 12.00 -4.01
CA VAL A 240 -6.37 12.35 -2.88
C VAL A 240 -7.72 11.66 -3.01
N ILE A 241 -8.39 11.79 -4.17
CA ILE A 241 -9.69 11.14 -4.44
C ILE A 241 -9.59 9.63 -4.22
N GLN A 242 -8.55 9.01 -4.77
CA GLN A 242 -8.34 7.58 -4.61
C GLN A 242 -8.05 7.19 -3.15
N GLY A 243 -7.29 8.01 -2.41
CA GLY A 243 -7.01 7.77 -0.99
C GLY A 243 -8.29 7.82 -0.15
N THR A 244 -9.16 8.79 -0.41
CA THR A 244 -10.47 8.88 0.24
C THR A 244 -11.33 7.65 -0.05
N MET A 245 -11.36 7.18 -1.31
CA MET A 245 -12.08 5.94 -1.66
C MET A 245 -11.52 4.72 -0.91
N VAL A 246 -10.20 4.61 -0.78
CA VAL A 246 -9.56 3.53 0.00
C VAL A 246 -10.03 3.55 1.45
N CYS A 247 -10.05 4.73 2.10
CA CYS A 247 -10.52 4.84 3.48
C CYS A 247 -12.01 4.45 3.59
N LEU A 248 -12.88 5.02 2.76
CA LEU A 248 -14.32 4.75 2.82
C LEU A 248 -14.64 3.27 2.60
N ILE A 249 -14.08 2.65 1.56
CA ILE A 249 -14.34 1.25 1.22
C ILE A 249 -13.67 0.32 2.24
N GLY A 250 -12.44 0.62 2.65
CA GLY A 250 -11.70 -0.19 3.63
C GLY A 250 -12.42 -0.25 4.98
N THR A 251 -12.83 0.89 5.52
CA THR A 251 -13.59 0.95 6.77
C THR A 251 -14.98 0.32 6.62
N SER A 252 -15.62 0.43 5.45
CA SER A 252 -16.89 -0.26 5.17
C SER A 252 -16.73 -1.79 5.19
N PHE A 253 -15.64 -2.33 4.62
CA PHE A 253 -15.35 -3.76 4.68
C PHE A 253 -15.07 -4.23 6.10
N ARG A 254 -14.34 -3.46 6.90
CA ARG A 254 -14.22 -3.77 8.34
C ARG A 254 -15.59 -3.75 9.02
N ALA A 255 -16.44 -2.78 8.74
CA ALA A 255 -17.76 -2.71 9.36
C ALA A 255 -18.60 -3.96 9.05
N ILE A 256 -18.56 -4.43 7.79
CA ILE A 256 -19.21 -5.69 7.37
C ILE A 256 -18.62 -6.89 8.11
N ASP A 257 -17.29 -6.95 8.22
CA ASP A 257 -16.59 -8.02 8.93
C ASP A 257 -16.96 -8.05 10.42
N VAL A 258 -17.06 -6.89 11.06
CA VAL A 258 -17.52 -6.75 12.45
C VAL A 258 -18.99 -7.14 12.63
N VAL A 259 -19.82 -7.13 11.59
CA VAL A 259 -21.19 -7.68 11.67
C VAL A 259 -21.19 -9.20 11.69
N GLY A 260 -20.33 -9.82 10.87
CA GLY A 260 -20.14 -11.29 10.85
C GLY A 260 -19.34 -11.83 12.03
N CYS A 261 -18.56 -10.97 12.67
CA CYS A 261 -17.65 -11.27 13.76
C CYS A 261 -18.05 -10.57 15.07
N ARG A 262 -17.32 -10.79 16.17
CA ARG A 262 -17.37 -9.88 17.33
C ARG A 262 -16.25 -8.87 17.20
N SER A 263 -16.54 -7.61 17.51
CA SER A 263 -15.53 -6.56 17.46
C SER A 263 -14.51 -6.74 18.58
N CYS A 264 -13.22 -6.73 18.24
CA CYS A 264 -12.16 -6.62 19.24
C CYS A 264 -12.13 -5.24 19.90
N TRP A 265 -12.87 -4.24 19.38
CA TRP A 265 -12.87 -2.88 19.90
C TRP A 265 -13.33 -2.79 21.36
N ASN A 266 -14.27 -3.68 21.76
CA ASN A 266 -14.81 -3.75 23.12
C ASN A 266 -14.37 -5.05 23.82
N ASP A 267 -13.21 -5.61 23.44
CA ASP A 267 -12.67 -6.89 23.92
C ASP A 267 -13.57 -8.11 23.71
N SER A 268 -14.72 -7.95 23.04
CA SER A 268 -15.73 -9.00 22.88
C SER A 268 -15.28 -10.17 21.99
N CYS A 269 -14.16 -10.00 21.29
CA CYS A 269 -13.55 -10.99 20.42
C CYS A 269 -12.63 -11.97 21.18
N TYR A 270 -12.18 -11.60 22.37
CA TYR A 270 -11.27 -12.42 23.18
C TYR A 270 -12.02 -13.45 24.03
N ALA A 271 -11.31 -14.52 24.39
CA ALA A 271 -11.82 -15.52 25.31
C ALA A 271 -11.92 -14.95 26.73
N THR A 272 -13.09 -15.09 27.36
CA THR A 272 -13.32 -14.63 28.74
C THR A 272 -13.09 -15.72 29.78
N THR A 273 -13.16 -16.99 29.39
CA THR A 273 -12.93 -18.14 30.26
C THR A 273 -11.82 -19.05 29.74
N LEU A 274 -11.12 -19.75 30.65
CA LEU A 274 -10.08 -20.73 30.31
C LEU A 274 -10.59 -21.86 29.39
N SER A 275 -11.88 -22.19 29.48
CA SER A 275 -12.52 -23.18 28.59
C SER A 275 -12.66 -22.68 27.15
N GLN A 276 -12.67 -21.38 26.93
CA GLN A 276 -12.74 -20.74 25.61
C GLN A 276 -11.36 -20.32 25.09
N THR A 277 -10.32 -20.35 25.93
CA THR A 277 -8.98 -19.95 25.53
C THR A 277 -8.38 -20.93 24.51
N LEU A 278 -7.97 -20.40 23.37
CA LEU A 278 -7.18 -21.13 22.39
C LEU A 278 -5.70 -21.15 22.80
N SER A 279 -5.12 -22.35 22.89
CA SER A 279 -3.70 -22.59 23.20
C SER A 279 -3.15 -23.70 22.31
N PHE A 280 -1.83 -23.93 22.33
CA PHE A 280 -1.21 -25.02 21.56
C PHE A 280 -1.83 -26.41 21.85
N SER A 281 -2.23 -26.67 23.11
CA SER A 281 -2.85 -27.95 23.49
C SER A 281 -4.28 -28.11 22.97
N ASN A 282 -4.98 -27.01 22.69
CA ASN A 282 -6.39 -26.98 22.33
C ASN A 282 -6.65 -26.44 20.91
N LEU A 283 -5.64 -26.46 20.03
CA LEU A 283 -5.79 -26.02 18.62
C LEU A 283 -6.86 -26.80 17.85
N GLY A 284 -7.24 -28.00 18.32
CA GLY A 284 -8.37 -28.77 17.82
C GLY A 284 -9.72 -28.06 17.89
N ARG A 285 -9.83 -26.96 18.64
CA ARG A 285 -11.04 -26.12 18.73
C ARG A 285 -11.09 -25.02 17.68
N LEU A 286 -10.08 -24.91 16.81
CA LEU A 286 -10.11 -23.99 15.68
C LEU A 286 -11.27 -24.32 14.75
N ASN A 287 -11.81 -23.28 14.15
CA ASN A 287 -12.84 -23.39 13.15
C ASN A 287 -12.27 -23.88 11.81
N TYR A 288 -12.29 -25.20 11.63
CA TYR A 288 -11.75 -25.85 10.43
C TYR A 288 -12.51 -25.51 9.14
N VAL A 289 -13.79 -25.15 9.22
CA VAL A 289 -14.57 -24.75 8.04
C VAL A 289 -14.05 -23.41 7.51
N MET A 290 -13.91 -22.41 8.37
CA MET A 290 -13.32 -21.13 7.98
C MET A 290 -11.86 -21.29 7.55
N PHE A 291 -11.08 -22.13 8.25
CA PHE A 291 -9.71 -22.44 7.84
C PHE A 291 -9.64 -23.01 6.42
N ALA A 292 -10.49 -23.99 6.09
CA ALA A 292 -10.55 -24.56 4.76
C ALA A 292 -10.95 -23.54 3.69
N ILE A 293 -11.94 -22.68 3.98
CA ILE A 293 -12.37 -21.60 3.06
C ILE A 293 -11.23 -20.60 2.83
N LEU A 294 -10.59 -20.13 3.89
CA LEU A 294 -9.48 -19.17 3.80
C LEU A 294 -8.27 -19.76 3.10
N LEU A 295 -7.95 -21.03 3.36
CA LEU A 295 -6.89 -21.75 2.67
C LEU A 295 -7.20 -21.86 1.17
N ALA A 296 -8.44 -22.21 0.81
CA ALA A 296 -8.86 -22.26 -0.59
C ALA A 296 -8.75 -20.89 -1.27
N LEU A 297 -9.18 -19.81 -0.60
CA LEU A 297 -9.02 -18.44 -1.11
C LEU A 297 -7.55 -18.03 -1.26
N CYS A 298 -6.70 -18.37 -0.28
CA CYS A 298 -5.26 -18.12 -0.32
C CYS A 298 -4.53 -18.95 -1.39
N ILE A 299 -5.12 -20.04 -1.88
CA ILE A 299 -4.61 -20.80 -3.04
C ILE A 299 -5.12 -20.18 -4.35
N ILE A 300 -6.43 -19.94 -4.45
CA ILE A 300 -7.07 -19.50 -5.69
C ILE A 300 -6.60 -18.10 -6.09
N ILE A 301 -6.56 -17.14 -5.16
CA ILE A 301 -6.25 -15.73 -5.48
C ILE A 301 -4.85 -15.57 -6.08
N PRO A 302 -3.76 -16.13 -5.52
CA PRO A 302 -2.43 -16.05 -6.12
C PRO A 302 -2.31 -16.79 -7.45
N ILE A 303 -3.00 -17.93 -7.62
CA ILE A 303 -3.04 -18.63 -8.91
C ILE A 303 -3.67 -17.71 -9.96
N VAL A 304 -4.87 -17.19 -9.69
CA VAL A 304 -5.55 -16.25 -10.60
C VAL A 304 -4.70 -14.99 -10.85
N SER A 305 -3.97 -14.53 -9.84
CA SER A 305 -3.09 -13.34 -9.93
C SER A 305 -1.84 -13.57 -10.79
N THR A 306 -1.46 -14.82 -11.04
CA THR A 306 -0.28 -15.17 -11.83
C THR A 306 -0.63 -15.74 -13.21
N MET A 307 -1.91 -16.05 -13.47
CA MET A 307 -2.39 -16.54 -14.75
C MET A 307 -2.39 -15.45 -15.83
N LYS A 308 -1.78 -15.77 -16.98
CA LYS A 308 -1.87 -14.96 -18.21
C LYS A 308 -3.29 -15.04 -18.80
N PRO A 309 -3.82 -13.98 -19.44
CA PRO A 309 -3.14 -12.74 -19.87
C PRO A 309 -3.05 -11.67 -18.78
N VAL A 310 -3.40 -11.99 -17.53
CA VAL A 310 -3.60 -11.03 -16.46
C VAL A 310 -2.31 -10.78 -15.68
N ASP A 311 -1.20 -10.50 -16.37
CA ASP A 311 0.08 -10.05 -15.78
C ASP A 311 -0.08 -8.76 -14.92
N PHE A 312 -1.27 -8.16 -15.00
CA PHE A 312 -1.76 -7.08 -14.15
C PHE A 312 -1.54 -7.33 -12.65
N TRP A 313 -1.87 -8.54 -12.16
CA TRP A 313 -1.87 -8.88 -10.73
C TRP A 313 -0.52 -9.40 -10.20
N SER A 314 0.49 -9.53 -11.05
CA SER A 314 1.85 -10.00 -10.69
C SER A 314 2.61 -9.15 -9.67
N LYS A 315 2.07 -7.98 -9.28
CA LYS A 315 2.59 -7.17 -8.16
C LYS A 315 1.75 -7.30 -6.89
N CYS A 316 0.51 -7.75 -7.04
CA CYS A 316 -0.43 -7.95 -5.94
C CYS A 316 -0.14 -9.25 -5.22
N ASP A 317 0.43 -10.26 -5.89
CA ASP A 317 0.94 -11.50 -5.29
C ASP A 317 1.77 -11.25 -4.02
N ARG A 318 2.78 -10.38 -4.08
CA ARG A 318 3.64 -10.05 -2.94
C ARG A 318 2.84 -9.39 -1.82
N VAL A 319 1.92 -8.52 -2.19
CA VAL A 319 1.09 -7.79 -1.23
C VAL A 319 0.12 -8.73 -0.53
N TYR A 320 -0.49 -9.66 -1.27
CA TYR A 320 -1.33 -10.71 -0.69
C TYR A 320 -0.52 -11.63 0.22
N GLY A 321 0.68 -12.01 -0.20
CA GLY A 321 1.58 -12.83 0.63
C GLY A 321 1.97 -12.12 1.93
N MET A 322 2.02 -10.79 1.91
CA MET A 322 2.21 -9.98 3.12
C MET A 322 0.93 -9.80 3.92
N LEU A 323 -0.24 -9.48 3.34
CA LEU A 323 -1.43 -9.06 4.11
C LEU A 323 -2.43 -10.18 4.41
N PHE A 324 -2.48 -11.26 3.62
CA PHE A 324 -3.40 -12.38 3.88
C PHE A 324 -3.14 -13.11 5.21
N PRO A 325 -1.90 -13.24 5.72
CA PRO A 325 -1.66 -13.78 7.05
C PRO A 325 -2.40 -13.02 8.15
N ALA A 326 -2.50 -11.69 8.04
CA ALA A 326 -3.24 -10.84 8.98
C ALA A 326 -4.75 -11.10 8.94
N VAL A 327 -5.33 -11.22 7.73
CA VAL A 327 -6.74 -11.59 7.54
C VAL A 327 -7.02 -12.99 8.11
N CYS A 328 -6.16 -13.96 7.81
CA CYS A 328 -6.31 -15.33 8.30
C CYS A 328 -6.20 -15.38 9.83
N PHE A 329 -5.23 -14.65 10.40
CA PHE A 329 -5.08 -14.54 11.85
C PHE A 329 -6.36 -14.02 12.51
N GLN A 330 -6.87 -12.90 12.01
CA GLN A 330 -8.07 -12.28 12.56
C GLN A 330 -9.28 -13.23 12.50
N LEU A 331 -9.58 -13.79 11.33
CA LEU A 331 -10.77 -14.63 11.12
C LEU A 331 -10.69 -15.98 11.83
N LEU A 332 -9.49 -16.52 12.06
CA LEU A 332 -9.32 -17.83 12.71
C LEU A 332 -9.17 -17.75 14.22
N PHE A 333 -8.52 -16.71 14.74
CA PHE A 333 -8.13 -16.63 16.15
C PHE A 333 -8.91 -15.59 16.95
N LEU A 334 -9.42 -14.56 16.28
CA LEU A 334 -10.14 -13.44 16.91
C LEU A 334 -11.63 -13.41 16.55
N CYS A 335 -12.14 -14.42 15.82
CA CYS A 335 -13.53 -14.45 15.39
C CYS A 335 -14.35 -15.61 15.98
N PRO A 336 -14.68 -15.58 17.28
CA PRO A 336 -15.33 -16.70 17.97
C PRO A 336 -16.78 -16.97 17.55
N LYS A 337 -17.51 -15.96 17.04
CA LYS A 337 -18.97 -16.03 16.85
C LYS A 337 -19.41 -16.82 15.62
N SER A 338 -18.51 -17.07 14.67
CA SER A 338 -18.94 -17.68 13.42
C SER A 338 -19.43 -19.13 13.62
N TYR A 339 -19.06 -19.82 14.71
CA TYR A 339 -19.44 -21.23 14.98
C TYR A 339 -19.57 -21.53 16.49
N ASP A 340 -20.49 -22.43 16.85
CA ASP A 340 -21.07 -22.67 18.19
C ASP A 340 -20.09 -23.11 19.31
N ILE A 341 -18.81 -23.33 19.00
CA ILE A 341 -17.77 -23.73 19.97
C ILE A 341 -16.68 -22.65 19.95
N SER A 342 -16.98 -21.53 20.59
CA SER A 342 -16.19 -20.30 20.53
C SER A 342 -14.86 -20.43 21.29
N ALA A 343 -13.82 -20.94 20.63
CA ALA A 343 -12.45 -20.76 21.09
C ALA A 343 -11.84 -19.53 20.41
N SER A 344 -11.29 -18.61 21.20
CA SER A 344 -10.53 -17.46 20.68
C SER A 344 -9.29 -17.22 21.54
N LEU A 345 -8.39 -16.37 21.06
CA LEU A 345 -7.25 -15.96 21.86
C LEU A 345 -7.71 -15.14 23.08
N PRO A 346 -7.03 -15.25 24.22
CA PRO A 346 -7.26 -14.36 25.34
C PRO A 346 -6.74 -12.96 25.00
N HIS A 347 -7.19 -11.96 25.75
CA HIS A 347 -6.66 -10.60 25.62
C HIS A 347 -5.14 -10.63 25.91
N PRO A 348 -4.30 -10.05 25.03
CA PRO A 348 -2.87 -10.09 25.22
C PRO A 348 -2.47 -9.29 26.47
N PRO A 349 -1.43 -9.72 27.22
CA PRO A 349 -0.83 -8.86 28.23
C PRO A 349 -0.24 -7.60 27.59
N SER A 350 0.07 -6.59 28.41
CA SER A 350 0.75 -5.39 27.92
C SER A 350 2.03 -5.76 27.16
N PRO A 351 2.30 -5.12 26.00
CA PRO A 351 3.40 -5.53 25.14
C PRO A 351 4.72 -5.30 25.86
N SER A 352 5.47 -6.38 26.02
CA SER A 352 6.85 -6.36 26.50
C SER A 352 7.80 -5.71 25.49
N TRP A 353 8.96 -5.22 25.95
CA TRP A 353 9.97 -4.59 25.09
C TRP A 353 10.42 -5.48 23.92
N TYR A 354 10.47 -6.80 24.14
CA TYR A 354 10.89 -7.76 23.13
C TYR A 354 9.86 -7.91 21.99
N SER A 355 8.58 -7.59 22.23
CA SER A 355 7.53 -7.58 21.20
C SER A 355 7.79 -6.52 20.13
N PHE A 356 8.33 -5.36 20.54
CA PHE A 356 8.74 -4.30 19.63
C PHE A 356 9.94 -4.73 18.76
N MET A 357 10.94 -5.38 19.37
CA MET A 357 12.10 -5.88 18.62
C MET A 357 11.72 -7.00 17.65
N PHE A 358 10.85 -7.91 18.07
CA PHE A 358 10.36 -9.01 17.25
C PHE A 358 9.54 -8.50 16.06
N SER A 359 8.58 -7.59 16.29
CA SER A 359 7.78 -6.98 15.22
C SER A 359 8.62 -6.21 14.21
N LEU A 360 9.59 -5.41 14.67
CA LEU A 360 10.50 -4.68 13.78
C LEU A 360 11.39 -5.63 12.97
N SER A 361 11.85 -6.72 13.59
CA SER A 361 12.67 -7.73 12.90
C SER A 361 11.88 -8.45 11.81
N ILE A 362 10.64 -8.86 12.09
CA ILE A 362 9.75 -9.48 11.11
C ILE A 362 9.44 -8.52 9.97
N ALA A 363 9.12 -7.26 10.29
CA ALA A 363 8.87 -6.22 9.31
C ALA A 363 10.06 -6.07 8.34
N LEU A 364 11.27 -5.96 8.88
CA LEU A 364 12.50 -5.82 8.10
C LEU A 364 12.74 -7.05 7.22
N ILE A 365 12.61 -8.25 7.79
CA ILE A 365 12.77 -9.52 7.07
C ILE A 365 11.76 -9.62 5.93
N ALA A 366 10.48 -9.30 6.18
CA ALA A 366 9.43 -9.32 5.17
C ALA A 366 9.71 -8.34 4.01
N ILE A 367 10.15 -7.10 4.32
CA ILE A 367 10.58 -6.14 3.29
C ILE A 367 11.75 -6.69 2.48
N ILE A 368 12.77 -7.22 3.15
CA ILE A 368 14.00 -7.70 2.49
C ILE A 368 13.68 -8.90 1.60
N LEU A 369 12.98 -9.91 2.13
CA LEU A 369 12.57 -11.10 1.38
C LEU A 369 11.68 -10.71 0.20
N GLY A 370 10.67 -9.87 0.45
CA GLY A 370 9.82 -9.33 -0.59
C GLY A 370 10.63 -8.59 -1.66
N GLY A 371 11.56 -7.72 -1.27
CA GLY A 371 12.35 -6.91 -2.19
C GLY A 371 13.40 -7.68 -3.00
N ARG A 372 14.05 -8.69 -2.40
CA ARG A 372 15.20 -9.41 -2.99
C ARG A 372 14.80 -10.60 -3.85
N ILE A 373 13.70 -11.28 -3.54
CA ILE A 373 13.30 -12.46 -4.32
C ILE A 373 12.82 -11.97 -5.69
N LYS A 374 13.62 -12.29 -6.73
CA LYS A 374 13.34 -11.91 -8.11
C LYS A 374 12.00 -12.52 -8.54
N VAL A 375 11.21 -11.72 -9.26
CA VAL A 375 9.81 -11.99 -9.71
C VAL A 375 9.63 -13.29 -10.51
N LYS A 376 10.73 -13.98 -10.88
CA LYS A 376 10.69 -15.22 -11.67
C LYS A 376 9.82 -16.32 -11.04
N TYR A 377 9.66 -16.32 -9.71
CA TYR A 377 8.81 -17.28 -8.99
C TYR A 377 7.83 -16.56 -8.05
N SER A 378 6.89 -15.80 -8.62
CA SER A 378 5.84 -15.08 -7.90
C SER A 378 5.08 -15.96 -6.90
N LEU A 379 4.61 -17.14 -7.34
CA LEU A 379 3.84 -18.05 -6.49
C LEU A 379 4.65 -18.59 -5.30
N ILE A 380 5.93 -18.95 -5.52
CA ILE A 380 6.83 -19.39 -4.44
C ILE A 380 7.08 -18.25 -3.46
N THR A 381 7.27 -17.02 -3.98
CA THR A 381 7.46 -15.82 -3.15
C THR A 381 6.25 -15.55 -2.28
N PHE A 382 5.04 -15.65 -2.85
CA PHE A 382 3.78 -15.55 -2.12
C PHE A 382 3.75 -16.55 -0.96
N TRP A 383 3.93 -17.84 -1.23
CA TRP A 383 3.86 -18.88 -0.19
C TRP A 383 4.95 -18.74 0.86
N GLY A 384 6.17 -18.39 0.46
CA GLY A 384 7.26 -18.13 1.39
C GLY A 384 6.94 -16.99 2.36
N LEU A 385 6.46 -15.86 1.86
CA LEU A 385 6.05 -14.73 2.70
C LEU A 385 4.84 -15.08 3.56
N PHE A 386 3.81 -15.67 2.96
CA PHE A 386 2.57 -16.05 3.64
C PHE A 386 2.84 -16.99 4.82
N LEU A 387 3.55 -18.10 4.58
CA LEU A 387 3.84 -19.09 5.62
C LEU A 387 4.73 -18.51 6.71
N THR A 388 5.77 -17.77 6.34
CA THR A 388 6.70 -17.17 7.32
C THR A 388 5.95 -16.22 8.24
N LEU A 389 5.17 -15.28 7.68
CA LEU A 389 4.43 -14.30 8.45
C LEU A 389 3.31 -14.93 9.28
N THR A 390 2.60 -15.92 8.73
CA THR A 390 1.57 -16.68 9.44
C THR A 390 2.17 -17.40 10.64
N ILE A 391 3.24 -18.18 10.45
CA ILE A 391 3.90 -18.93 11.52
C ILE A 391 4.44 -17.99 12.59
N CYS A 392 5.11 -16.89 12.20
CA CYS A 392 5.62 -15.91 13.13
C CYS A 392 4.51 -15.30 13.98
N LEU A 393 3.42 -14.84 13.34
CA LEU A 393 2.31 -14.21 14.04
C LEU A 393 1.59 -15.19 14.97
N PHE A 394 1.33 -16.41 14.50
CA PHE A 394 0.62 -17.44 15.27
C PHE A 394 1.45 -17.91 16.45
N SER A 395 2.73 -18.25 16.21
CA SER A 395 3.62 -18.74 17.26
C SER A 395 3.83 -17.67 18.34
N TRP A 396 3.98 -16.41 17.93
CA TRP A 396 4.11 -15.30 18.87
C TRP A 396 2.89 -15.18 19.77
N ARG A 397 1.71 -15.10 19.15
CA ARG A 397 0.46 -14.87 19.86
C ARG A 397 0.09 -16.03 20.77
N LEU A 398 0.33 -17.27 20.35
CA LEU A 398 0.09 -18.45 21.18
C LEU A 398 1.12 -18.61 22.30
N ALA A 399 2.36 -18.12 22.14
CA ALA A 399 3.37 -18.18 23.18
C ALA A 399 3.17 -17.13 24.30
N LEU A 400 2.34 -16.10 24.04
CA LEU A 400 1.93 -15.12 25.05
C LEU A 400 0.74 -15.59 25.89
N VAL A 401 0.06 -16.67 25.48
CA VAL A 401 -1.01 -17.36 26.22
C VAL A 401 -0.40 -18.37 27.16
#